data_AF-A0A810NJ33-F1
#
_entry.id   AF-A0A810NJ33-F1
#
_cell.length_a   1.000
_cell.length_b   1.000
_cell.length_c   1.000
_cell.angle_alpha   90.00
_cell.angle_beta   90.00
_cell.angle_gamma   90.00
#
_symmetry.space_group_name_H-M   'P 1'
#
loop_
_entity.id
_entity.type
_entity.pdbx_description
1 polymer ?
#
loop_
_entity_poly.entity_id
_entity_poly.type
_entity_poly.pdbx_seq_one_letter_code
_entity_poly.pdbx_strand_id
1 'polypeptide(L)'
;MPAGARVESDRVAARTVYAFAAGTFYVSTDGGASFTAAATGLPAEGDVRFQAVPGIAGDVWLAGGKTGLAYGMWRSTDGGATFARLRGVDEADNVGFGKAAPGRAYPAVFSSAKVRGVRGVFRSDDAGRRWVRVNDDRHQWAWTGAAITGDPRVHGRVYVGTNGRGIIVGDLH
;
A
#
# COMPACT_ATOMS: atom_id res chain seq x y z
N MET A 1 17.34 13.65 1.59
CA MET A 1 16.53 12.72 2.41
C MET A 1 17.44 11.90 3.31
N PRO A 2 16.97 11.37 4.46
CA PRO A 2 17.78 10.56 5.36
C PRO A 2 18.27 9.24 4.73
N ALA A 3 19.40 8.71 5.20
CA ALA A 3 19.85 7.37 4.85
C ALA A 3 18.83 6.31 5.31
N GLY A 4 18.65 5.24 4.53
CA GLY A 4 17.69 4.18 4.83
C GLY A 4 16.22 4.53 4.51
N ALA A 5 15.95 5.67 3.88
CA ALA A 5 14.62 5.99 3.38
C ALA A 5 14.12 4.92 2.41
N ARG A 6 12.83 4.58 2.52
CA ARG A 6 12.17 3.70 1.55
C ARG A 6 11.85 4.48 0.29
N VAL A 7 12.19 3.94 -0.88
CA VAL A 7 12.07 4.65 -2.17
C VAL A 7 11.16 3.87 -3.10
N GLU A 8 10.27 4.56 -3.81
CA GLU A 8 9.42 4.00 -4.86
C GLU A 8 9.36 4.98 -6.04
N SER A 9 9.15 4.48 -7.26
CA SER A 9 8.97 5.33 -8.45
C SER A 9 7.49 5.60 -8.70
N ASP A 10 7.18 6.77 -9.27
CA ASP A 10 5.89 6.94 -9.94
C ASP A 10 5.78 5.94 -11.11
N ARG A 11 4.57 5.48 -11.41
CA ARG A 11 4.34 4.46 -12.45
C ARG A 11 4.01 5.04 -13.82
N VAL A 12 3.97 6.36 -13.95
CA VAL A 12 3.62 7.11 -15.16
C VAL A 12 4.59 8.27 -15.40
N ALA A 13 4.82 9.14 -14.40
CA ALA A 13 5.71 10.28 -14.49
C ALA A 13 7.17 9.86 -14.32
N ALA A 14 7.85 9.54 -15.43
CA ALA A 14 9.16 8.88 -15.46
C ALA A 14 10.28 9.52 -14.62
N ARG A 15 10.20 10.83 -14.33
CA ARG A 15 11.19 11.56 -13.50
C ARG A 15 10.77 11.74 -12.05
N THR A 16 9.60 11.24 -11.68
CA THR A 16 9.06 11.37 -10.33
C THR A 16 9.42 10.16 -9.49
N VAL A 17 10.10 10.42 -8.36
CA VAL A 17 10.51 9.40 -7.40
C VAL A 17 10.08 9.85 -6.01
N TYR A 18 9.59 8.90 -5.23
CA TYR A 18 9.08 9.13 -3.89
C TYR A 18 9.99 8.48 -2.85
N ALA A 19 10.08 9.12 -1.69
CA ALA A 19 10.78 8.55 -0.55
C ALA A 19 9.99 8.73 0.75
N PHE A 20 10.21 7.84 1.70
CA PHE A 20 9.62 7.93 3.03
C PHE A 20 10.65 7.60 4.11
N ALA A 21 10.73 8.45 5.13
CA ALA A 21 11.52 8.20 6.33
C ALA A 21 10.92 8.93 7.54
N ALA A 22 10.82 8.22 8.67
CA ALA A 22 10.47 8.78 9.98
C ALA A 22 9.29 9.76 9.97
N GLY A 23 8.18 9.39 9.30
CA GLY A 23 6.95 10.18 9.26
C GLY A 23 6.96 11.35 8.27
N THR A 24 8.02 11.50 7.47
CA THR A 24 8.12 12.48 6.39
C THR A 24 8.15 11.79 5.03
N PHE A 25 7.31 12.27 4.12
CA PHE A 25 7.31 11.91 2.72
C PHE A 25 8.16 12.91 1.93
N TYR A 26 8.88 12.42 0.94
CA TYR A 26 9.77 13.20 0.09
C TYR A 26 9.45 12.93 -1.37
N VAL A 27 9.62 13.95 -2.21
CA VAL A 27 9.37 13.88 -3.65
C VAL A 27 10.59 14.41 -4.39
N SER A 28 10.99 13.67 -5.42
CA SER A 28 11.93 14.08 -6.44
C SER A 28 11.17 14.19 -7.76
N THR A 29 11.44 15.23 -8.54
CA THR A 29 10.91 15.41 -9.91
C THR A 29 12.02 15.45 -10.95
N ASP A 30 13.26 15.18 -10.54
CA ASP A 30 14.46 15.25 -11.38
C ASP A 30 15.07 13.87 -11.66
N GLY A 31 14.36 12.78 -11.35
CA GLY A 31 14.81 11.40 -11.56
C GLY A 31 15.54 10.80 -10.36
N GLY A 32 15.31 11.33 -9.16
CA GLY A 32 15.93 10.88 -7.91
C GLY A 32 17.27 11.56 -7.60
N ALA A 33 17.65 12.62 -8.33
CA ALA A 33 18.90 13.34 -8.09
C ALA A 33 18.80 14.21 -6.82
N SER A 34 17.65 14.85 -6.60
CA SER A 34 17.35 15.59 -5.38
C SER A 34 15.93 15.33 -4.88
N PHE A 35 15.74 15.43 -3.56
CA PHE A 35 14.46 15.16 -2.89
C PHE A 35 14.08 16.32 -1.99
N THR A 36 12.83 16.77 -2.09
CA THR A 36 12.23 17.80 -1.25
C THR A 36 11.24 17.17 -0.29
N ALA A 37 11.20 17.62 0.97
CA ALA A 37 10.18 17.19 1.92
C ALA A 37 8.79 17.69 1.49
N ALA A 38 7.80 16.82 1.57
CA ALA A 38 6.42 17.09 1.21
C ALA A 38 5.51 16.85 2.42
N ALA A 39 4.66 15.82 2.40
CA ALA A 39 3.79 15.51 3.53
C ALA A 39 4.58 15.13 4.80
N THR A 40 4.07 15.57 5.95
CA THR A 40 4.57 15.21 7.29
C THR A 40 3.40 14.71 8.16
N GLY A 41 3.67 14.28 9.39
CA GLY A 41 2.63 13.76 10.30
C GLY A 41 2.14 12.35 9.95
N LEU A 42 2.87 11.66 9.08
CA LEU A 42 2.68 10.22 8.80
C LEU A 42 3.31 9.38 9.92
N PRO A 43 3.09 8.05 9.97
CA PRO A 43 3.64 7.21 11.03
C PRO A 43 5.17 7.33 11.15
N ALA A 44 5.66 7.87 12.26
CA ALA A 44 7.09 8.06 12.49
C ALA A 44 7.79 6.79 13.01
N GLU A 45 7.02 5.86 13.57
CA GLU A 45 7.51 4.61 14.14
C GLU A 45 6.80 3.40 13.52
N GLY A 46 7.48 2.25 13.53
CA GLY A 46 7.01 1.01 12.95
C GLY A 46 7.34 0.88 11.47
N ASP A 47 7.04 -0.29 10.92
CA ASP A 47 7.24 -0.56 9.50
C ASP A 47 6.24 0.23 8.66
N VAL A 48 6.73 0.89 7.62
CA VAL A 48 5.91 1.55 6.61
C VAL A 48 6.27 1.01 5.23
N ARG A 49 5.24 0.73 4.44
CA ARG A 49 5.31 0.30 3.05
C ARG A 49 4.39 1.22 2.25
N PHE A 50 4.82 1.60 1.06
CA PHE A 50 4.01 2.43 0.19
C PHE A 50 4.27 2.06 -1.25
N GLN A 51 3.32 2.34 -2.14
CA GLN A 51 3.43 2.08 -3.57
C GLN A 51 2.64 3.13 -4.36
N ALA A 52 3.16 3.52 -5.53
CA ALA A 52 2.44 4.33 -6.51
C ALA A 52 1.54 3.44 -7.39
N VAL A 53 0.37 3.94 -7.75
CA VAL A 53 -0.65 3.18 -8.48
C VAL A 53 -0.28 3.05 -9.96
N PRO A 54 -0.27 1.85 -10.55
CA PRO A 54 -0.06 1.68 -11.99
C PRO A 54 -1.08 2.45 -12.82
N GLY A 55 -0.59 3.25 -13.79
CA GLY A 55 -1.45 3.99 -14.72
C GLY A 55 -2.04 5.29 -14.18
N ILE A 56 -1.73 5.70 -12.95
CA ILE A 56 -2.24 6.95 -12.34
C ILE A 56 -1.09 7.72 -11.70
N ALA A 57 -0.58 8.74 -12.39
CA ALA A 57 0.49 9.60 -11.89
C ALA A 57 0.07 10.28 -10.58
N GLY A 58 0.96 10.30 -9.59
CA GLY A 58 0.76 10.99 -8.32
C GLY A 58 -0.20 10.31 -7.33
N ASP A 59 -0.78 9.16 -7.69
CA ASP A 59 -1.62 8.37 -6.80
C ASP A 59 -0.75 7.38 -6.01
N VAL A 60 -0.68 7.57 -4.70
CA VAL A 60 0.25 6.85 -3.82
C VAL A 60 -0.49 6.36 -2.58
N TRP A 61 -0.31 5.08 -2.26
CA TRP A 61 -0.87 4.47 -1.06
C TRP A 61 0.25 4.14 -0.09
N LEU A 62 0.03 4.42 1.19
CA LEU A 62 0.96 4.16 2.28
C LEU A 62 0.25 3.37 3.37
N ALA A 63 0.83 2.26 3.79
CA ALA A 63 0.36 1.40 4.86
C ALA A 63 1.48 1.23 5.88
N GLY A 64 1.15 1.31 7.17
CA GLY A 64 2.11 1.01 8.22
C GLY A 64 1.86 1.78 9.49
N GLY A 65 2.83 1.63 10.40
CA GLY A 65 2.81 2.25 11.72
C GLY A 65 3.05 1.25 12.84
N LYS A 66 2.64 1.65 14.05
CA LYS A 66 2.90 0.88 15.27
C LYS A 66 1.69 0.92 16.20
N THR A 67 1.35 -0.23 16.77
CA THR A 67 0.28 -0.36 17.76
C THR A 67 0.49 0.62 18.92
N GLY A 68 -0.57 1.35 19.29
CA GLY A 68 -0.51 2.40 20.32
C GLY A 68 -0.07 3.77 19.79
N LEU A 69 0.40 3.85 18.54
CA LEU A 69 0.72 5.09 17.83
C LEU A 69 -0.11 5.18 16.53
N ALA A 70 0.31 6.04 15.60
CA ALA A 70 -0.29 6.08 14.26
C ALA A 70 -0.08 4.73 13.54
N TYR A 71 -1.18 4.10 13.13
CA TYR A 71 -1.20 2.86 12.36
C TYR A 71 -2.44 2.86 11.45
N GLY A 72 -2.29 2.42 10.21
CA GLY A 72 -3.40 2.37 9.26
C GLY A 72 -2.94 2.45 7.81
N MET A 73 -3.80 3.03 6.98
CA MET A 73 -3.55 3.24 5.56
C MET A 73 -3.92 4.67 5.17
N TRP A 74 -3.10 5.27 4.31
CA TRP A 74 -3.24 6.62 3.78
C TRP A 74 -3.14 6.61 2.26
N ARG A 75 -3.76 7.59 1.62
CA ARG A 75 -3.66 7.80 0.18
C ARG A 75 -3.41 9.27 -0.13
N SER A 76 -2.47 9.49 -1.04
CA SER A 76 -2.25 10.74 -1.75
C SER A 76 -2.80 10.60 -3.16
N THR A 77 -3.41 11.67 -3.69
CA THR A 77 -3.77 11.81 -5.11
C THR A 77 -3.13 13.04 -5.74
N ASP A 78 -2.17 13.67 -5.06
CA ASP A 78 -1.51 14.93 -5.44
C ASP A 78 0.02 14.80 -5.46
N GLY A 79 0.53 13.59 -5.72
CA GLY A 79 1.97 13.35 -5.83
C GLY A 79 2.72 13.34 -4.50
N GLY A 80 2.03 13.09 -3.39
CA GLY A 80 2.61 12.98 -2.05
C GLY A 80 2.68 14.32 -1.31
N ALA A 81 2.03 15.37 -1.83
CA ALA A 81 1.93 16.65 -1.16
C ALA A 81 1.04 16.55 0.08
N THR A 82 -0.08 15.82 -0.02
CA THR A 82 -0.96 15.54 1.12
C THR A 82 -1.41 14.09 1.15
N PHE A 83 -1.70 13.57 2.34
CA PHE A 83 -2.19 12.20 2.54
C PHE A 83 -3.46 12.21 3.39
N ALA A 84 -4.51 11.56 2.90
CA ALA A 84 -5.73 11.32 3.67
C ALA A 84 -5.73 9.91 4.25
N ARG A 85 -5.97 9.78 5.57
CA ARG A 85 -6.14 8.47 6.22
C ARG A 85 -7.45 7.82 5.76
N LEU A 86 -7.39 6.56 5.34
CA LEU A 86 -8.57 5.80 4.96
C LEU A 86 -9.40 5.44 6.19
N ARG A 87 -10.71 5.69 6.11
CA ARG A 87 -11.66 5.29 7.15
C ARG A 87 -11.96 3.79 7.04
N GLY A 88 -12.15 3.14 8.18
CA GLY A 88 -12.52 1.72 8.24
C GLY A 88 -11.35 0.73 8.09
N VAL A 89 -10.13 1.22 7.87
CA VAL A 89 -8.89 0.45 8.00
C VAL A 89 -8.27 0.81 9.34
N ASP A 90 -8.27 -0.12 10.28
CA ASP A 90 -7.80 0.13 11.65
C ASP A 90 -6.27 0.16 11.65
N GLU A 91 -5.66 -0.84 11.01
CA GLU A 91 -4.22 -1.06 10.90
C GLU A 91 -3.94 -1.63 9.50
N ALA A 92 -2.82 -1.29 8.87
CA ALA A 92 -2.40 -1.93 7.61
C ALA A 92 -0.88 -2.02 7.56
N ASP A 93 -0.36 -3.15 7.08
CA ASP A 93 1.07 -3.42 7.04
C ASP A 93 1.67 -3.17 5.66
N ASN A 94 0.87 -3.41 4.62
CA ASN A 94 1.32 -3.35 3.24
C ASN A 94 0.14 -3.15 2.28
N VAL A 95 0.43 -2.67 1.08
CA VAL A 95 -0.57 -2.40 0.04
C VAL A 95 0.01 -2.78 -1.32
N GLY A 96 -0.82 -3.32 -2.19
CA GLY A 96 -0.47 -3.64 -3.56
C GLY A 96 -1.65 -3.60 -4.52
N PHE A 97 -1.36 -3.61 -5.81
CA PHE A 97 -2.36 -3.38 -6.86
C PHE A 97 -2.42 -4.56 -7.84
N GLY A 98 -3.63 -4.84 -8.35
CA GLY A 98 -3.87 -5.82 -9.41
C GLY A 98 -4.86 -5.31 -10.45
N LYS A 99 -5.25 -6.17 -11.38
CA LYS A 99 -6.21 -5.86 -12.43
C LYS A 99 -7.52 -5.34 -11.81
N ALA A 100 -8.09 -4.30 -12.41
CA ALA A 100 -9.39 -3.78 -12.01
C ALA A 100 -10.50 -4.84 -12.16
N ALA A 101 -11.53 -4.77 -11.32
CA ALA A 101 -12.73 -5.58 -11.48
C ALA A 101 -13.45 -5.26 -12.81
N PRO A 102 -14.22 -6.21 -13.38
CA PRO A 102 -15.05 -5.93 -14.55
C PRO A 102 -15.92 -4.67 -14.36
N GLY A 103 -15.89 -3.76 -15.33
CA GLY A 103 -16.61 -2.49 -15.27
C GLY A 103 -16.01 -1.43 -14.33
N ARG A 104 -14.82 -1.67 -13.76
CA ARG A 104 -14.06 -0.68 -12.97
C ARG A 104 -12.81 -0.23 -13.72
N ALA A 105 -12.46 1.03 -13.55
CA ALA A 105 -11.24 1.62 -14.10
C ALA A 105 -10.08 1.63 -13.10
N TYR A 106 -10.39 1.69 -11.79
CA TYR A 106 -9.37 1.75 -10.75
C TYR A 106 -8.81 0.35 -10.46
N PRO A 107 -7.48 0.17 -10.35
CA PRO A 107 -6.87 -1.11 -9.99
C PRO A 107 -7.45 -1.70 -8.71
N ALA A 108 -7.61 -3.03 -8.66
CA ALA A 108 -7.97 -3.68 -7.40
C ALA A 108 -6.85 -3.46 -6.38
N VAL A 109 -7.21 -3.07 -5.16
CA VAL A 109 -6.27 -2.82 -4.07
C VAL A 109 -6.26 -4.03 -3.15
N PHE A 110 -5.09 -4.55 -2.84
CA PHE A 110 -4.88 -5.65 -1.90
C PHE A 110 -4.06 -5.16 -0.70
N SER A 111 -4.36 -5.67 0.49
CA SER A 111 -3.65 -5.28 1.71
C SER A 111 -3.62 -6.40 2.75
N SER A 112 -2.49 -6.54 3.44
CA SER A 112 -2.42 -7.22 4.75
C SER A 112 -2.80 -6.18 5.80
N ALA A 113 -3.98 -6.32 6.39
CA ALA A 113 -4.57 -5.27 7.21
C ALA A 113 -5.49 -5.82 8.30
N LYS A 114 -5.86 -4.93 9.21
CA LYS A 114 -7.00 -5.07 10.12
C LYS A 114 -8.09 -4.11 9.68
N VAL A 115 -9.23 -4.66 9.27
CA VAL A 115 -10.38 -3.90 8.79
C VAL A 115 -11.56 -4.22 9.70
N ARG A 116 -12.11 -3.21 10.38
CA ARG A 116 -13.26 -3.34 11.29
C ARG A 116 -13.06 -4.46 12.32
N GLY A 117 -11.88 -4.50 12.94
CA GLY A 117 -11.53 -5.44 13.99
C GLY A 117 -10.95 -6.77 13.51
N VAL A 118 -11.04 -7.11 12.22
CA VAL A 118 -10.62 -8.42 11.70
C VAL A 118 -9.28 -8.31 10.97
N ARG A 119 -8.29 -9.11 11.37
CA ARG A 119 -6.96 -9.20 10.73
C ARG A 119 -7.00 -10.21 9.58
N GLY A 120 -6.35 -9.88 8.47
CA GLY A 120 -6.25 -10.77 7.32
C GLY A 120 -5.75 -10.09 6.06
N VAL A 121 -5.98 -10.76 4.93
CA VAL A 121 -5.73 -10.22 3.59
C VAL A 121 -7.06 -9.73 3.03
N PHE A 122 -7.08 -8.49 2.55
CA PHE A 122 -8.27 -7.83 2.05
C PHE A 122 -8.08 -7.34 0.62
N ARG A 123 -9.18 -7.31 -0.13
CA ARG A 123 -9.29 -6.69 -1.46
C ARG A 123 -10.33 -5.56 -1.43
N SER A 124 -10.07 -4.50 -2.16
CA SER A 124 -11.01 -3.44 -2.50
C SER A 124 -11.07 -3.25 -4.02
N ASP A 125 -12.27 -3.27 -4.59
CA ASP A 125 -12.52 -2.99 -6.02
C ASP A 125 -13.07 -1.55 -6.26
N ASP A 126 -13.11 -0.70 -5.23
CA ASP A 126 -13.69 0.66 -5.26
C ASP A 126 -12.79 1.74 -4.63
N ALA A 127 -11.48 1.58 -4.81
CA ALA A 127 -10.44 2.51 -4.34
C ALA A 127 -10.44 2.75 -2.81
N GLY A 128 -10.70 1.69 -2.04
CA GLY A 128 -10.57 1.65 -0.57
C GLY A 128 -11.83 2.01 0.18
N ARG A 129 -12.96 2.19 -0.50
CA ARG A 129 -14.24 2.53 0.14
C ARG A 129 -14.86 1.31 0.81
N ARG A 130 -14.71 0.13 0.22
CA ARG A 130 -15.18 -1.16 0.76
C ARG A 130 -14.10 -2.21 0.62
N TRP A 131 -14.00 -3.06 1.63
CA TRP A 131 -13.02 -4.12 1.71
C TRP A 131 -13.72 -5.46 1.92
N VAL A 132 -13.23 -6.47 1.20
CA VAL A 132 -13.66 -7.86 1.32
C VAL A 132 -12.45 -8.66 1.78
N ARG A 133 -12.61 -9.47 2.84
CA ARG A 133 -11.57 -10.39 3.29
C ARG A 133 -11.45 -11.52 2.25
N VAL A 134 -10.24 -11.78 1.77
CA VAL A 134 -9.98 -12.80 0.73
C VAL A 134 -9.21 -14.00 1.27
N ASN A 135 -8.77 -13.97 2.52
CA ASN A 135 -8.33 -15.14 3.27
C ASN A 135 -9.39 -15.56 4.31
N ASP A 136 -9.13 -16.65 5.00
CA ASP A 136 -9.96 -17.15 6.10
C ASP A 136 -9.12 -17.52 7.33
N ASP A 137 -9.78 -17.97 8.40
CA ASP A 137 -9.13 -18.24 9.68
C ASP A 137 -8.21 -19.47 9.65
N ARG A 138 -8.35 -20.36 8.67
CA ARG A 138 -7.46 -21.51 8.42
C ARG A 138 -6.25 -21.11 7.56
N HIS A 139 -6.28 -19.92 6.95
CA HIS A 139 -5.30 -19.44 6.00
C HIS A 139 -4.74 -18.06 6.41
N GLN A 140 -3.96 -17.99 7.50
CA GLN A 140 -3.47 -16.73 8.08
C GLN A 140 -1.95 -16.51 8.02
N TRP A 141 -1.15 -17.58 7.94
CA TRP A 141 0.30 -17.54 7.68
C TRP A 141 1.17 -16.63 8.58
N ALA A 142 0.79 -16.47 9.85
CA ALA A 142 1.50 -15.66 10.83
C ALA A 142 1.66 -14.18 10.40
N TRP A 143 2.86 -13.74 10.01
CA TRP A 143 3.10 -12.35 9.59
C TRP A 143 3.20 -12.23 8.07
N THR A 144 2.25 -11.47 7.49
CA THR A 144 2.06 -11.25 6.05
C THR A 144 2.31 -9.81 5.61
N GLY A 145 2.98 -9.01 6.44
CA GLY A 145 3.26 -7.60 6.16
C GLY A 145 4.43 -7.36 5.19
N ALA A 146 5.21 -8.39 4.84
CA ALA A 146 6.46 -8.24 4.11
C ALA A 146 6.28 -7.70 2.69
N ALA A 147 5.42 -8.36 1.91
CA ALA A 147 5.17 -8.08 0.51
C ALA A 147 3.76 -8.55 0.12
N ILE A 148 3.07 -7.73 -0.67
CA ILE A 148 1.78 -8.08 -1.28
C ILE A 148 1.66 -7.40 -2.65
N THR A 149 1.17 -8.11 -3.65
CA THR A 149 0.83 -7.52 -4.95
C THR A 149 -0.27 -8.30 -5.63
N GLY A 150 -1.11 -7.62 -6.42
CA GLY A 150 -2.05 -8.29 -7.32
C GLY A 150 -1.42 -8.63 -8.66
N ASP A 151 -2.13 -9.41 -9.48
CA ASP A 151 -1.76 -9.62 -10.89
C ASP A 151 -2.42 -8.54 -11.76
N PRO A 152 -1.66 -7.75 -12.56
CA PRO A 152 -2.24 -6.75 -13.46
C PRO A 152 -3.05 -7.35 -14.63
N ARG A 153 -2.98 -8.67 -14.85
CA ARG A 153 -3.64 -9.38 -15.96
C ARG A 153 -4.81 -10.26 -15.51
N VAL A 154 -4.85 -10.65 -14.23
CA VAL A 154 -5.87 -11.54 -13.66
C VAL A 154 -6.58 -10.83 -12.50
N HIS A 155 -7.86 -10.51 -12.66
CA HIS A 155 -8.64 -9.89 -11.58
C HIS A 155 -8.80 -10.88 -10.44
N GLY A 156 -8.66 -10.40 -9.21
CA GLY A 156 -8.81 -11.21 -8.00
C GLY A 156 -7.55 -11.97 -7.57
N ARG A 157 -6.55 -12.12 -8.45
CA ARG A 157 -5.29 -12.80 -8.09
C ARG A 157 -4.42 -11.93 -7.18
N VAL A 158 -3.91 -12.53 -6.11
CA VAL A 158 -2.98 -11.90 -5.15
C VAL A 158 -1.81 -12.82 -4.82
N TYR A 159 -0.63 -12.22 -4.68
CA TYR A 159 0.59 -12.85 -4.19
C TYR A 159 0.94 -12.26 -2.83
N VAL A 160 1.08 -13.11 -1.81
CA VAL A 160 1.37 -12.69 -0.43
C VAL A 160 2.68 -13.32 0.02
N GLY A 161 3.65 -12.47 0.35
CA GLY A 161 4.91 -12.87 0.97
C GLY A 161 4.71 -13.16 2.46
N THR A 162 5.29 -14.26 2.93
CA THR A 162 5.19 -14.68 4.34
C THR A 162 6.56 -14.77 4.97
N ASN A 163 6.63 -14.72 6.30
CA ASN A 163 7.84 -15.08 7.04
C ASN A 163 7.80 -16.56 7.45
N GLY A 164 8.34 -17.43 6.59
CA GLY A 164 8.52 -18.87 6.88
C GLY A 164 7.56 -19.84 6.19
N ARG A 165 6.67 -19.38 5.31
CA ARG A 165 5.71 -20.24 4.57
C ARG A 165 5.75 -20.06 3.04
N GLY A 166 6.78 -19.38 2.52
CA GLY A 166 6.93 -19.11 1.09
C GLY A 166 6.02 -18.00 0.57
N ILE A 167 5.67 -18.07 -0.72
CA ILE A 167 4.75 -17.15 -1.39
C ILE A 167 3.41 -17.84 -1.53
N ILE A 168 2.36 -17.23 -1.00
CA ILE A 168 0.99 -17.70 -1.17
C ILE A 168 0.38 -17.03 -2.40
N VAL A 169 -0.33 -17.82 -3.20
CA VAL A 169 -1.14 -17.35 -4.32
C VAL A 169 -2.61 -17.57 -3.99
N GLY A 170 -3.42 -16.52 -4.12
CA GLY A 170 -4.87 -16.59 -4.00
C GLY A 170 -5.54 -16.18 -5.30
N ASP A 171 -6.62 -16.86 -5.68
CA ASP A 171 -7.46 -16.56 -6.84
C ASP A 171 -8.92 -16.39 -6.41
N LEU A 172 -9.71 -15.63 -7.19
CA LEU A 172 -11.15 -15.53 -6.99
C LEU A 172 -11.81 -16.80 -7.55
N HIS A 173 -12.72 -17.40 -6.77
CA HIS A 173 -13.59 -18.48 -7.22
C HIS A 173 -14.95 -17.94 -7.66
#